data_AF-A0A0C2X1K7-F1
#
_entry.id   AF-A0A0C2X1K7-F1
#
_cell.length_a   1.000
_cell.length_b   1.000
_cell.length_c   1.000
_cell.angle_alpha   90.00
_cell.angle_beta   90.00
_cell.angle_gamma   90.00
#
_symmetry.space_group_name_H-M   'P 1'
#
loop_
_entity.id
_entity.type
_entity.pdbx_description
1 polymer ?
#
loop_
_entity_poly.entity_id
_entity_poly.type
_entity_poly.pdbx_seq_one_letter_code
_entity_poly.pdbx_strand_id
1 'polypeptide(L)'
;ASQWGVGFVMDGSWVAWKFSDLLSLSAGAQIDINWAEMLAVEVGLWTVVHWVYVTLQKEGECFNSVEVLVRCDNAGVVKAIERRHASFQPQQEILRRIIDMVDEYDIELAVKWVPSMDNLADNPSRG
;
A
#
# COMPACT_ATOMS: atom_id res chain seq x y z
N ALA A 1 -6.10 -4.49 -4.73
CA ALA A 1 -5.13 -5.03 -5.70
C ALA A 1 -5.79 -6.17 -6.47
N SER A 2 -5.21 -6.61 -7.60
CA SER A 2 -5.78 -7.69 -8.41
C SER A 2 -4.69 -8.57 -9.02
N GLN A 3 -5.09 -9.56 -9.82
CA GLN A 3 -4.16 -10.35 -10.64
C GLN A 3 -3.48 -9.51 -11.73
N TRP A 4 -4.08 -8.39 -12.14
CA TRP A 4 -3.51 -7.49 -13.14
C TRP A 4 -2.44 -6.58 -12.55
N GLY A 5 -2.63 -6.11 -11.32
CA GLY A 5 -1.76 -5.09 -10.74
C GLY A 5 -2.14 -4.60 -9.36
N VAL A 6 -1.46 -3.53 -8.95
CA VAL A 6 -1.69 -2.80 -7.72
C VAL A 6 -2.11 -1.37 -8.04
N GLY A 7 -2.91 -0.77 -7.17
CA GLY A 7 -3.27 0.63 -7.26
C GLY A 7 -3.77 1.16 -5.94
N PHE A 8 -3.75 2.47 -5.80
CA PHE A 8 -4.31 3.19 -4.66
C PHE A 8 -4.96 4.49 -5.13
N VAL A 9 -5.77 5.07 -4.24
CA VAL A 9 -6.40 6.37 -4.43
C VAL A 9 -5.94 7.29 -3.30
N MET A 10 -5.45 8.47 -3.65
CA MET A 10 -5.01 9.51 -2.73
C MET A 10 -5.51 10.86 -3.25
N ASP A 11 -6.17 11.63 -2.37
CA ASP A 11 -6.70 12.96 -2.68
C ASP A 11 -7.50 13.04 -4.00
N GLY A 12 -8.43 12.09 -4.19
CA GLY A 12 -9.28 12.01 -5.38
C GLY A 12 -8.59 11.57 -6.67
N SER A 13 -7.26 11.43 -6.65
CA SER A 13 -6.46 10.92 -7.76
C SER A 13 -6.11 9.46 -7.53
N TRP A 14 -5.97 8.68 -8.61
CA TRP A 14 -5.59 7.28 -8.54
C TRP A 14 -4.31 7.02 -9.32
N VAL A 15 -3.53 6.07 -8.84
CA VAL A 15 -2.37 5.54 -9.55
C VAL A 15 -2.42 4.02 -9.50
N ALA A 16 -2.12 3.38 -10.63
CA ALA A 16 -2.06 1.93 -10.71
C ALA A 16 -0.92 1.47 -11.61
N TRP A 17 -0.39 0.29 -11.31
CA TRP A 17 0.69 -0.36 -12.04
C TRP A 17 0.30 -1.79 -12.38
N LYS A 18 0.44 -2.14 -13.66
CA LYS A 18 0.32 -3.51 -14.13
C LYS A 18 1.54 -4.32 -13.70
N PHE A 19 1.32 -5.54 -13.22
CA PHE A 19 2.42 -6.49 -13.05
C PHE A 19 3.06 -6.85 -14.39
N SER A 20 4.37 -7.12 -14.38
CA SER A 20 5.05 -7.53 -15.60
C SER A 20 4.51 -8.86 -16.11
N ASP A 21 4.48 -9.02 -17.43
CA ASP A 21 4.04 -10.29 -18.02
C ASP A 21 4.99 -11.44 -17.62
N LEU A 22 6.25 -11.15 -17.30
CA LEU A 22 7.23 -12.12 -16.75
C LEU A 22 6.84 -12.65 -15.37
N LEU A 23 6.30 -11.79 -14.49
CA LEU A 23 5.72 -12.20 -13.20
C LEU A 23 4.50 -13.10 -13.41
N SER A 24 3.72 -12.83 -14.46
CA SER A 24 2.53 -13.62 -14.81
C SER A 24 2.88 -14.96 -15.51
N LEU A 25 3.94 -14.98 -16.32
CA LEU A 25 4.38 -16.11 -17.14
C LEU A 25 5.28 -17.10 -16.40
N SER A 26 6.07 -16.62 -15.43
CA SER A 26 7.03 -17.47 -14.71
C SER A 26 6.39 -18.53 -13.81
N ALA A 27 5.09 -18.42 -13.52
CA ALA A 27 4.51 -19.23 -12.46
C ALA A 27 3.37 -20.15 -12.87
N GLY A 28 2.56 -19.87 -13.90
CA GLY A 28 1.22 -20.51 -13.97
C GLY A 28 0.43 -20.41 -12.65
N ALA A 29 0.89 -19.56 -11.74
CA ALA A 29 0.49 -19.43 -10.36
C ALA A 29 -0.09 -18.05 -10.21
N GLN A 30 -1.23 -18.00 -9.54
CA GLN A 30 -1.93 -16.76 -9.26
C GLN A 30 -1.06 -15.90 -8.35
N ILE A 31 -1.04 -14.59 -8.63
CA ILE A 31 -0.44 -13.61 -7.71
C ILE A 31 -1.15 -13.75 -6.37
N ASP A 32 -0.39 -13.90 -5.29
CA ASP A 32 -0.96 -13.90 -3.95
C ASP A 32 -1.56 -12.52 -3.66
N ILE A 33 -2.87 -12.48 -3.45
CA ILE A 33 -3.61 -11.22 -3.29
C ILE A 33 -3.21 -10.51 -1.99
N ASN A 34 -2.92 -11.24 -0.91
CA ASN A 34 -2.51 -10.63 0.35
C ASN A 34 -1.14 -9.95 0.23
N TRP A 35 -0.22 -10.55 -0.52
CA TRP A 35 1.05 -9.95 -0.89
C TRP A 35 0.85 -8.72 -1.79
N ALA A 36 0.05 -8.84 -2.85
CA ALA A 36 -0.19 -7.73 -3.78
C ALA A 36 -0.87 -6.53 -3.11
N GLU A 37 -1.80 -6.77 -2.20
CA GLU A 37 -2.44 -5.71 -1.43
C GLU A 37 -1.50 -5.08 -0.41
N MET A 38 -0.65 -5.87 0.26
CA MET A 38 0.39 -5.31 1.12
C MET A 38 1.37 -4.45 0.32
N LEU A 39 1.72 -4.87 -0.91
CA LEU A 39 2.54 -4.08 -1.83
C LEU A 39 1.85 -2.77 -2.22
N ALA A 40 0.53 -2.79 -2.45
CA ALA A 40 -0.23 -1.57 -2.73
C ALA A 40 -0.14 -0.56 -1.56
N VAL A 41 -0.16 -1.04 -0.31
CA VAL A 41 0.04 -0.20 0.87
C VAL A 41 1.45 0.42 0.88
N GLU A 42 2.48 -0.39 0.65
CA GLU A 42 3.88 0.10 0.62
C GLU A 42 4.07 1.19 -0.46
N VAL A 43 3.58 0.96 -1.67
CA VAL A 43 3.69 1.93 -2.78
C VAL A 43 2.90 3.21 -2.49
N GLY A 44 1.72 3.09 -1.87
CA GLY A 44 0.93 4.23 -1.41
C GLY A 44 1.69 5.07 -0.38
N LEU A 45 2.33 4.42 0.60
CA LEU A 45 3.12 5.10 1.63
C LEU A 45 4.34 5.81 1.05
N TRP A 46 5.08 5.17 0.13
CA TRP A 46 6.17 5.85 -0.57
C TRP A 46 5.70 7.09 -1.34
N THR A 47 4.49 7.05 -1.89
CA THR A 47 3.91 8.22 -2.57
C THR A 47 3.62 9.34 -1.58
N VAL A 48 3.06 9.02 -0.40
CA VAL A 48 2.83 10.00 0.68
C VAL A 48 4.16 10.60 1.14
N VAL A 49 5.16 9.78 1.43
CA VAL A 49 6.50 10.23 1.84
C VAL A 49 7.08 11.17 0.79
N HIS A 50 7.07 10.77 -0.48
CA HIS A 50 7.59 11.61 -1.54
C HIS A 50 6.82 12.94 -1.63
N TRP A 51 5.48 12.92 -1.55
CA TRP A 51 4.69 14.13 -1.62
C TRP A 51 4.95 15.08 -0.45
N VAL A 52 4.97 14.58 0.79
CA VAL A 52 5.20 15.41 1.98
C VAL A 52 6.64 15.94 2.02
N TYR A 53 7.63 15.05 1.94
CA TYR A 53 9.03 15.41 2.19
C TYR A 53 9.71 16.03 0.96
N VAL A 54 9.26 15.74 -0.26
CA VAL A 54 9.88 16.29 -1.47
C VAL A 54 9.10 17.47 -2.04
N THR A 55 7.77 17.44 -2.01
CA THR A 55 6.97 18.54 -2.60
C THR A 55 6.70 19.63 -1.56
N LEU A 56 6.07 19.29 -0.44
CA LEU A 56 5.60 20.30 0.52
C LEU A 56 6.75 20.96 1.32
N GLN A 57 7.80 20.21 1.68
CA GLN A 57 8.99 20.82 2.30
C GLN A 57 9.70 21.82 1.39
N LYS A 58 9.70 21.62 0.06
CA LYS A 58 10.28 22.59 -0.89
C LYS A 58 9.48 23.89 -0.96
N GLU A 59 8.19 23.83 -0.63
CA GLU A 59 7.29 24.99 -0.58
C GLU A 59 7.39 25.73 0.77
N GLY A 60 8.21 25.23 1.70
CA GLY A 60 8.47 25.85 3.00
C GLY A 60 7.53 25.38 4.12
N GLU A 61 6.72 24.36 3.88
CA GLU A 61 5.86 23.76 4.90
C GLU A 61 6.66 22.77 5.79
N CYS A 62 6.55 22.91 7.11
CA CYS A 62 7.14 21.99 8.08
C CYS A 62 6.04 21.14 8.74
N PHE A 63 6.18 19.82 8.65
CA PHE A 63 5.32 18.85 9.31
C PHE A 63 6.06 18.25 10.49
N ASN A 64 5.39 18.19 11.65
CA ASN A 64 5.97 17.58 12.85
C ASN A 64 5.73 16.06 12.88
N SER A 65 4.59 15.60 12.37
CA SER A 65 4.23 14.19 12.19
C SER A 65 3.23 14.06 11.04
N VAL A 66 3.19 12.89 10.40
CA VAL A 66 2.28 12.61 9.28
C VAL A 66 1.35 11.46 9.66
N GLU A 67 0.07 11.75 9.80
CA GLU A 67 -0.95 10.71 10.01
C GLU A 67 -1.41 10.15 8.65
N VAL A 68 -1.32 8.82 8.49
CA VAL A 68 -1.78 8.13 7.27
C VAL A 68 -2.84 7.11 7.63
N LEU A 69 -4.05 7.29 7.09
CA LEU A 69 -5.13 6.31 7.18
C LEU A 69 -5.25 5.51 5.87
N VAL A 70 -4.88 4.24 5.92
CA VAL A 70 -5.08 3.29 4.84
C VAL A 70 -6.47 2.67 4.95
N ARG A 71 -7.28 2.78 3.88
CA ARG A 71 -8.54 2.05 3.74
C ARG A 71 -8.31 0.85 2.83
N CYS A 72 -8.56 -0.35 3.33
CA CYS A 72 -8.28 -1.61 2.63
C CYS A 72 -9.43 -2.59 2.83
N ASP A 73 -9.83 -3.31 1.79
CA ASP A 73 -10.91 -4.31 1.86
C ASP A 73 -10.42 -5.73 2.20
N ASN A 74 -9.12 -5.91 2.33
CA ASN A 74 -8.51 -7.17 2.76
C ASN A 74 -8.21 -7.20 4.26
N ALA A 75 -9.04 -7.96 4.97
CA ALA A 75 -8.89 -8.17 6.41
C ALA A 75 -7.56 -8.83 6.80
N GLY A 76 -6.91 -9.57 5.91
CA GLY A 76 -5.58 -10.16 6.13
C GLY A 76 -4.50 -9.09 6.22
N VAL A 77 -4.51 -8.12 5.30
CA VAL A 77 -3.59 -6.97 5.31
C VAL A 77 -3.83 -6.10 6.54
N VAL A 78 -5.08 -5.78 6.84
CA VAL A 78 -5.48 -4.99 8.03
C VAL A 78 -4.90 -5.64 9.29
N LYS A 79 -5.19 -6.93 9.52
CA LYS A 79 -4.70 -7.67 10.69
C LYS A 79 -3.18 -7.77 10.72
N ALA A 80 -2.53 -7.92 9.57
CA ALA A 80 -1.08 -8.03 9.51
C ALA A 80 -0.39 -6.74 9.94
N ILE A 81 -0.90 -5.59 9.48
CA ILE A 81 -0.40 -4.26 9.89
C ILE A 81 -0.66 -4.03 11.39
N GLU A 82 -1.90 -4.25 11.87
CA GLU A 82 -2.25 -4.08 13.28
C GLU A 82 -1.39 -4.92 14.22
N ARG A 83 -1.07 -6.16 13.82
CA ARG A 83 -0.24 -7.08 14.60
C ARG A 83 1.25 -6.92 14.38
N ARG A 84 1.65 -6.09 13.40
CA ARG A 84 3.03 -6.01 12.89
C ARG A 84 3.60 -7.40 12.52
N HIS A 85 2.74 -8.31 12.04
CA HIS A 85 3.11 -9.68 11.69
C HIS A 85 2.19 -10.33 10.64
N ALA A 86 2.78 -11.01 9.67
CA ALA A 86 2.16 -11.87 8.67
C ALA A 86 2.83 -13.27 8.68
N SER A 87 2.03 -14.32 8.55
CA SER A 87 2.53 -15.70 8.53
C SER A 87 3.11 -16.11 7.18
N PHE A 88 2.74 -15.42 6.10
CA PHE A 88 3.27 -15.65 4.76
C PHE A 88 4.53 -14.82 4.55
N GLN A 89 5.67 -15.48 4.33
CA GLN A 89 7.00 -14.83 4.28
C GLN A 89 7.09 -13.66 3.28
N PRO A 90 6.67 -13.80 2.00
CA PRO A 90 6.71 -12.68 1.06
C PRO A 90 5.89 -11.47 1.53
N GLN A 91 4.74 -11.68 2.18
CA GLN A 91 3.96 -10.59 2.75
C GLN A 91 4.66 -9.97 3.98
N GLN A 92 5.27 -10.79 4.84
CA GLN A 92 6.04 -10.33 6.00
C GLN A 92 7.24 -9.47 5.60
N GLU A 93 7.90 -9.79 4.48
CA GLU A 93 9.00 -9.00 3.94
C GLU A 93 8.56 -7.58 3.54
N ILE A 94 7.38 -7.44 2.91
CA ILE A 94 6.79 -6.13 2.61
C ILE A 94 6.44 -5.42 3.90
N LEU A 95 5.76 -6.09 4.83
CA LEU A 95 5.34 -5.50 6.09
C LEU A 95 6.53 -4.95 6.89
N ARG A 96 7.67 -5.65 6.89
CA ARG A 96 8.90 -5.15 7.53
C ARG A 96 9.36 -3.84 6.90
N ARG A 97 9.36 -3.72 5.57
CA ARG A 97 9.73 -2.46 4.89
C ARG A 97 8.75 -1.34 5.18
N ILE A 98 7.46 -1.65 5.31
CA ILE A 98 6.44 -0.68 5.74
C ILE A 98 6.76 -0.18 7.16
N ILE A 99 7.06 -1.08 8.10
CA ILE A 99 7.38 -0.69 9.49
C ILE A 99 8.67 0.14 9.52
N ASP A 100 9.72 -0.31 8.81
CA ASP A 100 10.99 0.41 8.71
C ASP A 100 10.76 1.85 8.17
N MET A 101 9.92 2.01 7.14
CA MET A 101 9.56 3.32 6.57
C MET A 101 8.75 4.18 7.54
N VAL A 102 7.74 3.60 8.20
CA VAL A 102 6.89 4.32 9.14
C VAL A 102 7.71 4.86 10.31
N ASP A 103 8.64 4.06 10.82
CA ASP A 103 9.55 4.45 11.90
C ASP A 103 10.61 5.47 11.41
N GLU A 104 11.14 5.34 10.18
CA GLU A 104 12.12 6.27 9.59
C GLU A 104 11.56 7.68 9.38
N TYR A 105 10.31 7.78 8.92
CA TYR A 105 9.66 9.04 8.57
C TYR A 105 8.68 9.55 9.65
N ASP A 106 8.67 8.95 10.85
CA ASP A 106 7.75 9.33 11.94
C ASP A 106 6.27 9.44 11.50
N ILE A 107 5.83 8.40 10.76
CA ILE A 107 4.47 8.30 10.23
C ILE A 107 3.59 7.63 11.29
N GLU A 108 2.42 8.20 11.56
CA GLU A 108 1.38 7.52 12.31
C GLU A 108 0.49 6.73 11.34
N LEU A 109 0.84 5.46 11.12
CA LEU A 109 0.09 4.58 10.23
C LEU A 109 -1.11 3.94 10.93
N ALA A 110 -2.32 4.30 10.50
CA ALA A 110 -3.55 3.61 10.83
C ALA A 110 -4.09 2.85 9.62
N VAL A 111 -4.69 1.68 9.85
CA VAL A 111 -5.38 0.92 8.81
C VAL A 111 -6.83 0.67 9.24
N LYS A 112 -7.75 0.78 8.29
CA LYS A 112 -9.18 0.53 8.49
C LYS A 112 -9.71 -0.40 7.41
N TRP A 113 -10.34 -1.48 7.86
CA TRP A 113 -11.10 -2.33 6.94
C TRP A 113 -12.31 -1.59 6.38
N VAL A 114 -12.54 -1.69 5.07
CA VAL A 114 -13.73 -1.18 4.37
C VAL A 114 -14.33 -2.27 3.47
N PRO A 115 -15.65 -2.26 3.21
CA PRO A 115 -16.23 -3.14 2.19
C PRO A 115 -15.62 -2.87 0.80
N SER A 116 -15.47 -3.90 -0.04
CA SER A 116 -14.91 -3.76 -1.39
C SER A 116 -15.66 -2.74 -2.27
N MET A 117 -16.99 -2.63 -2.10
CA MET A 117 -17.81 -1.63 -2.82
C MET A 117 -17.45 -0.18 -2.45
N ASP A 118 -16.84 0.03 -1.29
CA ASP A 118 -16.37 1.33 -0.81
C ASP A 118 -14.87 1.54 -1.08
N ASN A 119 -14.17 0.52 -1.59
CA ASN A 119 -12.76 0.61 -1.95
C ASN A 119 -12.60 1.23 -3.35
N LEU A 120 -12.36 2.54 -3.38
CA LEU A 120 -12.14 3.30 -4.61
C LEU A 120 -10.97 2.77 -5.47
N ALA A 121 -10.02 2.04 -4.87
CA ALA A 121 -8.87 1.49 -5.57
C ALA A 121 -9.13 0.14 -6.27
N ASP A 122 -10.30 -0.48 -6.08
CA ASP A 122 -10.61 -1.79 -6.67
C ASP A 122 -10.58 -1.73 -8.20
N ASN A 123 -11.31 -0.79 -8.81
CA ASN A 123 -11.35 -0.60 -10.26
C ASN A 123 -9.95 -0.23 -10.83
N PRO A 124 -9.24 0.80 -10.33
CA PRO A 124 -7.89 1.13 -10.78
C PRO A 124 -6.91 -0.05 -10.75
N SER A 125 -6.99 -0.91 -9.74
CA SER A 125 -6.07 -2.03 -9.60
C SER A 125 -6.25 -3.16 -10.63
N ARG A 126 -7.30 -3.09 -11.46
CA ARG A 126 -7.64 -4.09 -12.48
C ARG A 126 -7.30 -3.67 -13.92
N GLY A 127 -6.84 -2.43 -14.12
CA GLY A 127 -6.56 -1.86 -15.43
C GLY A 127 -7.74 -1.13 -16.03
#